data_AF-A0A1F9BEP0-F1
#
_entry.id   AF-A0A1F9BEP0-F1
#
_cell.length_a   1.000
_cell.length_b   1.000
_cell.length_c   1.000
_cell.angle_alpha   90.00
_cell.angle_beta   90.00
_cell.angle_gamma   90.00
#
_symmetry.space_group_name_H-M   'P 1'
#
loop_
_entity.id
_entity.type
_entity.pdbx_description
1 polymer ?
#
loop_
_entity_poly.entity_id
_entity_poly.type
_entity_poly.pdbx_seq_one_letter_code
_entity_poly.pdbx_strand_id
1 'polypeptide(L)'
;MKCWICNNPADTREHVIKQSDIRRLFGRGPYPKGKRLKRTDQNQNKKLIQSEDSIHIKYQKSLCKECNSARSQPWDEAYDKFMEYFLSHESELKNIRKVDFKNIDQYDNGTFSKRLYSYFIKSFGCQLQESGQIPPLELSEFLLEKRNNTNLKVTFAIYENMPQNLTSSMIQIRDLEGDYDNLLKMPLNFTWAVSIAWLTIIFWFNKVPAVALGSPFVGNTGNLGIGSYKDIGNS
;
A
#
# COMPACT_ATOMS: atom_id res chain seq x y z
N MET A 1 -12.72 4.23 19.57
CA MET A 1 -12.46 3.52 18.30
C MET A 1 -11.74 2.22 18.64
N LYS A 2 -12.05 1.12 17.93
CA LYS A 2 -11.41 -0.18 18.15
C LYS A 2 -10.37 -0.45 17.07
N CYS A 3 -9.35 -1.23 17.43
CA CYS A 3 -8.36 -1.77 16.51
C CYS A 3 -9.08 -2.73 15.57
N TRP A 4 -9.04 -2.48 14.26
CA TRP A 4 -9.76 -3.35 13.32
C TRP A 4 -9.17 -4.76 13.20
N ILE A 5 -7.90 -4.95 13.60
CA ILE A 5 -7.24 -6.26 13.59
C ILE A 5 -7.70 -7.11 14.77
N CYS A 6 -7.66 -6.58 16.01
CA CYS A 6 -7.84 -7.40 17.21
C CYS A 6 -8.95 -6.93 18.17
N ASN A 7 -9.69 -5.88 17.81
CA ASN A 7 -10.80 -5.31 18.58
C ASN A 7 -10.43 -4.62 19.91
N ASN A 8 -9.14 -4.59 20.31
CA ASN A 8 -8.64 -3.79 21.45
C ASN A 8 -8.81 -2.28 21.20
N PRO A 9 -8.69 -1.40 22.22
CA PRO A 9 -8.71 0.04 22.02
C PRO A 9 -7.67 0.52 20.99
N ALA A 10 -8.09 1.33 20.01
CA ALA A 10 -7.18 1.93 19.03
C ALA A 10 -6.60 3.24 19.56
N ASP A 11 -5.27 3.33 19.62
CA ASP A 11 -4.52 4.43 20.23
C ASP A 11 -3.40 4.97 19.34
N THR A 12 -3.04 4.26 18.28
CA THR A 12 -1.96 4.61 17.33
C THR A 12 -2.50 5.07 15.99
N ARG A 13 -1.71 5.88 15.27
CA ARG A 13 -1.99 6.33 13.90
C ARG A 13 -0.98 5.70 12.95
N GLU A 14 -1.49 4.97 11.97
CA GLU A 14 -0.65 4.39 10.95
C GLU A 14 -0.36 5.39 9.83
N HIS A 15 0.80 5.27 9.20
CA HIS A 15 1.14 6.06 8.03
C HIS A 15 0.30 5.65 6.82
N VAL A 16 -0.24 6.62 6.07
CA VAL A 16 -0.93 6.34 4.79
C VAL A 16 0.06 5.80 3.76
N ILE A 17 1.25 6.40 3.75
CA ILE A 17 2.40 5.98 2.98
C ILE A 17 3.54 5.79 3.96
N LYS A 18 4.21 4.65 3.88
CA LYS A 18 5.23 4.29 4.86
C LYS A 18 6.29 5.38 4.96
N GLN A 19 6.65 5.71 6.19
CA GLN A 19 7.66 6.72 6.47
C GLN A 19 8.99 6.43 5.76
N SER A 20 9.37 5.15 5.66
CA SER A 20 10.58 4.73 4.95
C SER A 20 10.53 5.04 3.46
N ASP A 21 9.39 4.94 2.79
CA ASP A 21 9.27 5.31 1.36
C ASP A 21 9.46 6.80 1.15
N ILE A 22 8.87 7.61 2.04
CA ILE A 22 9.06 9.07 1.99
C ILE A 22 10.54 9.41 2.17
N ARG A 23 11.23 8.73 3.10
CA ARG A 23 12.68 8.90 3.29
C ARG A 23 13.48 8.45 2.07
N ARG A 24 13.15 7.31 1.46
CA ARG A 24 13.82 6.79 0.25
C ARG A 24 13.70 7.78 -0.90
N LEU A 25 12.53 8.38 -1.09
CA LEU A 25 12.25 9.24 -2.24
C LEU A 25 12.67 10.70 -2.05
N PHE A 26 12.58 11.23 -0.82
CA PHE A 26 12.73 12.66 -0.55
C PHE A 26 13.83 13.00 0.45
N GLY A 27 14.52 11.98 0.98
CA GLY A 27 15.48 12.13 2.06
C GLY A 27 14.81 12.33 3.42
N ARG A 28 15.65 12.38 4.46
CA ARG A 28 15.23 12.60 5.84
C ARG A 28 14.92 14.07 6.09
N GLY A 29 13.80 14.35 6.76
CA GLY A 29 13.48 15.70 7.19
C GLY A 29 14.37 16.20 8.35
N PRO A 30 14.16 17.44 8.81
CA PRO A 30 13.12 18.37 8.36
C PRO A 30 13.42 18.96 6.97
N TYR A 31 12.38 19.13 6.15
CA TYR A 31 12.51 19.71 4.81
C TYR A 31 12.59 21.24 4.90
N PRO A 32 13.68 21.86 4.39
CA PRO A 32 13.88 23.30 4.51
C PRO A 32 12.81 24.10 3.76
N LYS A 33 12.60 25.36 4.17
CA LYS A 33 11.67 26.27 3.49
C LYS A 33 12.03 26.36 2.00
N GLY A 34 11.05 26.19 1.12
CA GLY A 34 11.25 26.11 -0.34
C GLY A 34 11.50 24.70 -0.89
N LYS A 35 11.81 23.71 -0.06
CA LYS A 35 11.96 22.29 -0.43
C LYS A 35 10.98 21.35 0.30
N ARG A 36 9.96 21.92 0.95
CA ARG A 36 8.90 21.15 1.64
C ARG A 36 8.09 20.36 0.63
N LEU A 37 7.76 19.12 0.98
CA LEU A 37 6.84 18.33 0.15
C LEU A 37 5.45 18.95 0.22
N LYS A 38 4.69 18.77 -0.86
CA LYS A 38 3.36 19.33 -1.01
C LYS A 38 2.37 18.19 -1.21
N ARG A 39 1.50 17.99 -0.22
CA ARG A 39 0.33 17.12 -0.37
C ARG A 39 -0.79 17.95 -0.99
N THR A 40 -1.36 17.45 -2.08
CA THR A 40 -2.56 18.02 -2.70
C THR A 40 -3.69 17.01 -2.54
N ASP A 41 -4.84 17.43 -2.04
CA ASP A 41 -6.04 16.58 -1.99
C ASP A 41 -6.89 16.74 -3.27
N GLN A 42 -8.00 16.00 -3.37
CA GLN A 42 -8.89 16.05 -4.53
C GLN A 42 -9.51 17.43 -4.77
N ASN A 43 -9.73 18.19 -3.70
CA ASN A 43 -10.27 19.55 -3.75
C ASN A 43 -9.17 20.57 -4.09
N GLN A 44 -8.00 20.11 -4.54
CA GLN A 44 -6.81 20.90 -4.84
C GLN A 44 -6.26 21.68 -3.65
N ASN A 45 -6.67 21.35 -2.41
CA ASN A 45 -6.10 21.97 -1.22
C ASN A 45 -4.69 21.48 -1.02
N LYS A 46 -3.79 22.41 -0.68
CA LYS A 46 -2.36 22.17 -0.61
C LYS A 46 -1.91 22.26 0.84
N LYS A 47 -1.31 21.17 1.35
CA LYS A 47 -0.68 21.13 2.67
C LYS A 47 0.81 20.90 2.52
N LEU A 48 1.60 21.68 3.24
CA LEU A 48 3.04 21.50 3.29
C LEU A 48 3.40 20.42 4.32
N ILE A 49 4.21 19.47 3.89
CA ILE A 49 4.78 18.42 4.72
C ILE A 49 6.21 18.84 5.08
N GLN A 50 6.45 18.98 6.38
CA GLN A 50 7.72 19.50 6.91
C GLN A 50 8.69 18.38 7.31
N SER A 51 8.19 17.16 7.49
CA SER A 51 8.97 15.95 7.75
C SER A 51 8.16 14.72 7.33
N GLU A 52 8.86 13.59 7.21
CA GLU A 52 8.28 12.28 6.97
C GLU A 52 7.40 11.75 8.14
N ASP A 53 7.32 12.47 9.26
CA ASP A 53 6.51 12.11 10.44
C ASP A 53 5.22 12.94 10.58
N SER A 54 4.96 13.82 9.61
CA SER A 54 3.82 14.74 9.64
C SER A 54 2.49 14.02 9.86
N ILE A 55 1.62 14.59 10.69
CA ILE A 55 0.23 14.14 10.87
C ILE A 55 -0.55 14.11 9.54
N HIS A 56 -0.17 14.94 8.57
CA HIS A 56 -0.85 15.03 7.28
C HIS A 56 -0.56 13.86 6.33
N ILE A 57 0.21 12.86 6.74
CA ILE A 57 0.49 11.62 5.99
C ILE A 57 0.21 10.38 6.85
N LYS A 58 -0.59 10.55 7.91
CA LYS A 58 -1.06 9.49 8.82
C LYS A 58 -2.58 9.39 8.76
N TYR A 59 -3.09 8.19 8.90
CA TYR A 59 -4.50 7.90 9.11
C TYR A 59 -4.98 8.40 10.48
N GLN A 60 -6.30 8.39 10.67
CA GLN A 60 -6.88 8.43 11.99
C GLN A 60 -6.52 7.18 12.81
N LYS A 61 -6.81 7.20 14.11
CA LYS A 61 -6.41 6.13 15.02
C LYS A 61 -7.20 4.85 14.80
N SER A 62 -6.66 3.89 14.05
CA SER A 62 -7.34 2.65 13.65
C SER A 62 -6.73 1.37 14.24
N LEU A 63 -5.58 1.45 14.90
CA LEU A 63 -4.85 0.31 15.44
C LEU A 63 -4.46 0.50 16.91
N CYS A 64 -4.36 -0.61 17.64
CA CYS A 64 -3.73 -0.62 18.97
C CYS A 64 -2.21 -0.70 18.85
N LYS A 65 -1.48 -0.25 19.88
CA LYS A 65 -0.01 -0.30 19.92
C LYS A 65 0.57 -1.65 19.51
N GLU A 66 0.08 -2.74 20.09
CA GLU A 66 0.57 -4.10 19.82
C GLU A 66 0.44 -4.51 18.33
N CYS A 67 -0.70 -4.17 17.72
CA CYS A 67 -0.94 -4.45 16.30
C CYS A 67 -0.11 -3.57 15.39
N ASN A 68 0.23 -2.35 15.82
CA ASN A 68 1.04 -1.42 15.05
C ASN A 68 2.55 -1.44 15.40
N SER A 69 2.98 -2.41 16.22
CA SER A 69 4.39 -2.60 16.57
C SER A 69 4.78 -4.06 16.40
N ALA A 70 4.83 -4.83 17.48
CA ALA A 70 5.39 -6.18 17.52
C ALA A 70 4.72 -7.12 16.51
N ARG A 71 3.40 -7.00 16.34
CA ARG A 71 2.65 -7.83 15.39
C ARG A 71 2.98 -7.49 13.94
N SER A 72 3.00 -6.20 13.58
CA SER A 72 3.20 -5.79 12.19
C SER A 72 4.65 -5.68 11.77
N GLN A 73 5.59 -5.62 12.72
CA GLN A 73 7.01 -5.45 12.45
C GLN A 73 7.56 -6.42 11.38
N PRO A 74 7.28 -7.75 11.42
CA PRO A 74 7.78 -8.64 10.38
C PRO A 74 7.17 -8.37 8.99
N TRP A 75 5.95 -7.84 8.94
CA TRP A 75 5.27 -7.45 7.69
C TRP A 75 5.88 -6.16 7.15
N ASP A 76 6.12 -5.21 8.06
CA ASP A 76 6.76 -3.95 7.78
C ASP A 76 8.17 -4.17 7.20
N GLU A 77 8.97 -5.05 7.79
CA GLU A 77 10.30 -5.43 7.30
C GLU A 77 10.26 -6.07 5.91
N ALA A 78 9.30 -6.98 5.66
CA ALA A 78 9.14 -7.61 4.34
C ALA A 78 8.81 -6.57 3.26
N TYR A 79 7.94 -5.62 3.55
CA TYR A 79 7.64 -4.52 2.64
C TYR A 79 8.85 -3.60 2.42
N ASP A 80 9.65 -3.33 3.45
CA ASP A 80 10.84 -2.49 3.32
C ASP A 80 11.88 -3.12 2.37
N LYS A 81 12.14 -4.43 2.49
CA LYS A 81 13.00 -5.16 1.54
C LYS A 81 12.42 -5.14 0.12
N PHE A 82 11.11 -5.34 0.00
CA PHE A 82 10.40 -5.29 -1.29
C PHE A 82 10.60 -3.93 -1.97
N MET A 83 10.34 -2.83 -1.28
CA MET A 83 10.46 -1.48 -1.85
C MET A 83 11.92 -1.11 -2.15
N GLU A 84 12.87 -1.53 -1.30
CA GLU A 84 14.29 -1.33 -1.57
C GLU A 84 14.74 -2.05 -2.86
N TYR A 85 14.34 -3.31 -3.03
CA TYR A 85 14.64 -4.07 -4.26
C TYR A 85 14.01 -3.40 -5.48
N PHE A 86 12.72 -3.05 -5.43
CA PHE A 86 12.04 -2.41 -6.56
C PHE A 86 12.72 -1.10 -6.94
N LEU A 87 12.95 -0.19 -6.00
CA LEU A 87 13.53 1.11 -6.31
C LEU A 87 14.98 1.03 -6.82
N SER A 88 15.77 0.05 -6.37
CA SER A 88 17.15 -0.15 -6.83
C SER A 88 17.27 -0.86 -8.19
N HIS A 89 16.22 -1.57 -8.64
CA HIS A 89 16.23 -2.36 -9.88
C HIS A 89 15.25 -1.81 -10.93
N GLU A 90 14.94 -0.51 -10.89
CA GLU A 90 13.95 0.13 -11.77
C GLU A 90 14.11 -0.24 -13.25
N SER A 91 15.30 -0.03 -13.81
CA SER A 91 15.56 -0.25 -15.24
C SER A 91 15.36 -1.70 -15.66
N GLU A 92 15.80 -2.64 -14.80
CA GLU A 92 15.64 -4.07 -15.04
C GLU A 92 14.17 -4.48 -14.98
N LEU A 93 13.45 -4.05 -13.93
CA LEU A 93 12.04 -4.39 -13.73
C LEU A 93 11.14 -3.78 -14.80
N LYS A 94 11.50 -2.60 -15.31
CA LYS A 94 10.85 -1.98 -16.48
C LYS A 94 10.96 -2.78 -17.76
N ASN A 95 12.03 -3.55 -17.91
CA ASN A 95 12.27 -4.40 -19.08
C ASN A 95 11.68 -5.81 -18.90
N ILE A 96 12.04 -6.50 -17.81
CA ILE A 96 11.74 -7.93 -17.61
C ILE A 96 10.29 -8.16 -17.15
N ARG A 97 9.68 -7.19 -16.46
CA ARG A 97 8.29 -7.24 -15.98
C ARG A 97 7.98 -8.46 -15.09
N LYS A 98 8.99 -9.03 -14.45
CA LYS A 98 8.86 -10.15 -13.52
C LYS A 98 9.81 -9.98 -12.36
N VAL A 99 9.42 -10.53 -11.22
CA VAL A 99 10.23 -10.57 -9.99
C VAL A 99 10.18 -11.97 -9.43
N ASP A 100 11.35 -12.52 -9.10
CA ASP A 100 11.47 -13.69 -8.23
C ASP A 100 11.81 -13.22 -6.81
N PHE A 101 11.05 -13.64 -5.82
CA PHE A 101 11.28 -13.27 -4.43
C PHE A 101 12.61 -13.80 -3.88
N LYS A 102 13.23 -14.80 -4.51
CA LYS A 102 14.61 -15.20 -4.17
C LYS A 102 15.61 -14.08 -4.37
N ASN A 103 15.33 -13.14 -5.26
CA ASN A 103 16.19 -11.98 -5.50
C ASN A 103 16.02 -10.91 -4.41
N ILE A 104 14.97 -10.99 -3.58
CA ILE A 104 14.67 -10.05 -2.50
C ILE A 104 15.03 -10.65 -1.14
N ASP A 105 14.63 -11.89 -0.89
CA ASP A 105 14.90 -12.62 0.36
C ASP A 105 15.26 -14.07 0.03
N GLN A 106 16.54 -14.42 0.18
CA GLN A 106 17.09 -15.71 -0.23
C GLN A 106 16.73 -16.86 0.71
N TYR A 107 16.20 -16.57 1.92
CA TYR A 107 16.12 -17.56 2.99
C TYR A 107 14.76 -18.24 3.09
N ASP A 108 13.66 -17.53 2.83
CA ASP A 108 12.32 -18.11 2.91
C ASP A 108 11.28 -17.33 2.09
N ASN A 109 11.12 -17.74 0.83
CA ASN A 109 10.12 -17.14 -0.08
C ASN A 109 8.69 -17.24 0.44
N GLY A 110 8.33 -18.33 1.13
CA GLY A 110 6.97 -18.55 1.61
C GLY A 110 6.62 -17.59 2.75
N THR A 111 7.52 -17.49 3.73
CA THR A 111 7.37 -16.55 4.84
C THR A 111 7.46 -15.11 4.37
N PHE A 112 8.39 -14.78 3.47
CA PHE A 112 8.48 -13.45 2.87
C PHE A 112 7.18 -13.07 2.15
N SER A 113 6.66 -13.95 1.29
CA SER A 113 5.41 -13.76 0.55
C SER A 113 4.22 -13.51 1.49
N LYS A 114 4.05 -14.35 2.52
CA LYS A 114 2.98 -14.18 3.52
C LYS A 114 3.10 -12.87 4.28
N ARG A 115 4.32 -12.49 4.71
CA ARG A 115 4.57 -11.24 5.45
C ARG A 115 4.35 -10.00 4.60
N LEU A 116 4.83 -10.01 3.36
CA LEU A 116 4.59 -8.93 2.39
C LEU A 116 3.09 -8.77 2.12
N TYR A 117 2.37 -9.88 1.95
CA TYR A 117 0.92 -9.84 1.77
C TYR A 117 0.18 -9.34 3.01
N SER A 118 0.64 -9.72 4.21
CA SER A 118 0.11 -9.22 5.49
C SER A 118 0.26 -7.70 5.62
N TYR A 119 1.37 -7.14 5.12
CA TYR A 119 1.54 -5.68 5.05
C TYR A 119 0.47 -5.04 4.15
N PHE A 120 0.21 -5.62 2.98
CA PHE A 120 -0.82 -5.10 2.08
C PHE A 120 -2.23 -5.22 2.67
N ILE A 121 -2.56 -6.31 3.35
CA ILE A 121 -3.82 -6.45 4.08
C ILE A 121 -3.91 -5.36 5.16
N LYS A 122 -2.85 -5.14 5.95
CA LYS A 122 -2.80 -4.10 6.98
C LYS A 122 -3.08 -2.72 6.38
N SER A 123 -2.37 -2.38 5.31
CA SER A 123 -2.50 -1.09 4.62
C SER A 123 -3.92 -0.88 4.08
N PHE A 124 -4.47 -1.89 3.41
CA PHE A 124 -5.82 -1.86 2.86
C PHE A 124 -6.90 -1.75 3.94
N GLY A 125 -6.78 -2.51 5.05
CA GLY A 125 -7.70 -2.42 6.18
C GLY A 125 -7.70 -1.04 6.84
N CYS A 126 -6.53 -0.40 6.98
CA CYS A 126 -6.44 0.98 7.43
C CYS A 126 -7.11 1.96 6.46
N GLN A 127 -6.93 1.79 5.15
CA GLN A 127 -7.59 2.63 4.13
C GLN A 127 -9.11 2.49 4.16
N LEU A 128 -9.64 1.27 4.33
CA LEU A 128 -11.08 1.03 4.49
C LEU A 128 -11.62 1.82 5.68
N GLN A 129 -10.96 1.72 6.83
CA GLN A 129 -11.40 2.40 8.05
C GLN A 129 -11.31 3.93 7.95
N GLU A 130 -10.27 4.46 7.31
CA GLU A 130 -10.16 5.90 7.01
C GLU A 130 -11.32 6.37 6.12
N SER A 131 -11.76 5.53 5.20
CA SER A 131 -12.89 5.79 4.28
C SER A 131 -14.26 5.53 4.92
N GLY A 132 -14.31 5.34 6.24
CA GLY A 132 -15.54 5.08 7.00
C GLY A 132 -16.11 3.66 6.85
N GLN A 133 -15.37 2.75 6.19
CA GLN A 133 -15.80 1.38 5.96
C GLN A 133 -15.38 0.46 7.11
N ILE A 134 -16.08 -0.65 7.27
CA ILE A 134 -15.69 -1.73 8.19
C ILE A 134 -14.81 -2.71 7.41
N PRO A 135 -13.55 -2.93 7.81
CA PRO A 135 -12.71 -3.94 7.18
C PRO A 135 -13.37 -5.33 7.26
N PRO A 136 -13.42 -6.10 6.15
CA PRO A 136 -13.94 -7.47 6.15
C PRO A 136 -13.27 -8.31 7.23
N LEU A 137 -14.05 -9.13 7.95
CA LEU A 137 -13.56 -9.99 9.03
C LEU A 137 -12.38 -10.86 8.57
N GLU A 138 -12.44 -11.33 7.32
CA GLU A 138 -11.40 -12.16 6.73
C GLU A 138 -10.00 -11.52 6.69
N LEU A 139 -9.92 -10.20 6.57
CA LEU A 139 -8.63 -9.51 6.59
C LEU A 139 -8.00 -9.64 7.97
N SER A 140 -8.79 -9.40 9.03
CA SER A 140 -8.32 -9.52 10.42
C SER A 140 -8.01 -10.97 10.80
N GLU A 141 -8.83 -11.93 10.37
CA GLU A 141 -8.61 -13.36 10.60
C GLU A 141 -7.32 -13.85 9.96
N PHE A 142 -6.99 -13.36 8.75
CA PHE A 142 -5.72 -13.71 8.10
C PHE A 142 -4.52 -13.18 8.90
N LEU A 143 -4.56 -11.92 9.33
CA LEU A 143 -3.50 -11.29 10.13
C LEU A 143 -3.35 -11.88 11.53
N LEU A 144 -4.42 -12.49 12.06
CA LEU A 144 -4.43 -13.22 13.33
C LEU A 144 -4.18 -14.72 13.14
N GLU A 145 -3.84 -15.16 11.92
CA GLU A 145 -3.55 -16.56 11.57
C GLU A 145 -4.71 -17.53 11.85
N LYS A 146 -5.95 -17.01 11.86
CA LYS A 146 -7.18 -17.80 11.98
C LYS A 146 -7.66 -18.35 10.64
N ARG A 147 -7.05 -17.90 9.53
CA ARG A 147 -7.29 -18.38 8.16
C ARG A 147 -6.08 -18.13 7.27
N ASN A 148 -6.07 -18.79 6.11
CA ASN A 148 -4.92 -18.82 5.19
C ASN A 148 -5.16 -18.13 3.84
N ASN A 149 -6.34 -17.55 3.61
CA ASN A 149 -6.68 -16.88 2.36
C ASN A 149 -7.60 -15.68 2.60
N THR A 150 -7.65 -14.75 1.66
CA THR A 150 -8.63 -13.65 1.61
C THR A 150 -9.04 -13.41 0.17
N ASN A 151 -10.10 -12.64 -0.05
CA ASN A 151 -10.52 -12.19 -1.39
C ASN A 151 -9.78 -10.93 -1.86
N LEU A 152 -8.86 -10.41 -1.05
CA LEU A 152 -7.94 -9.37 -1.51
C LEU A 152 -6.96 -9.98 -2.53
N LYS A 153 -6.68 -9.24 -3.59
CA LYS A 153 -5.59 -9.49 -4.51
C LYS A 153 -4.82 -8.18 -4.67
N VAL A 154 -3.52 -8.28 -4.79
CA VAL A 154 -2.67 -7.11 -5.07
C VAL A 154 -2.03 -7.31 -6.43
N THR A 155 -1.98 -6.27 -7.25
CA THR A 155 -1.18 -6.30 -8.48
C THR A 155 -0.20 -5.14 -8.51
N PHE A 156 0.83 -5.29 -9.32
CA PHE A 156 1.93 -4.35 -9.43
C PHE A 156 2.07 -3.96 -10.89
N ALA A 157 2.17 -2.67 -11.16
CA ALA A 157 2.22 -2.16 -12.52
C ALA A 157 3.17 -0.95 -12.60
N ILE A 158 3.78 -0.77 -13.77
CA ILE A 158 4.64 0.38 -14.01
C ILE A 158 3.79 1.56 -14.44
N TYR A 159 4.03 2.71 -13.84
CA TYR A 159 3.35 3.93 -14.22
C TYR A 159 3.97 4.49 -15.52
N GLU A 160 3.43 4.07 -16.66
CA GLU A 160 3.97 4.36 -18.00
C GLU A 160 3.91 5.84 -18.37
N ASN A 161 2.85 6.52 -17.96
CA ASN A 161 2.59 7.93 -18.31
C ASN A 161 2.97 8.90 -17.19
N MET A 162 4.00 8.58 -16.39
CA MET A 162 4.50 9.50 -15.37
C MET A 162 4.82 10.86 -16.01
N PRO A 163 4.29 11.98 -15.50
CA PRO A 163 4.49 13.28 -16.13
C PRO A 163 5.98 13.60 -16.25
N GLN A 164 6.47 13.77 -17.48
CA GLN A 164 7.90 14.00 -17.76
C GLN A 164 8.43 15.31 -17.17
N ASN A 165 7.54 16.23 -16.80
CA ASN A 165 7.88 17.53 -16.23
C ASN A 165 8.07 17.49 -14.70
N LEU A 166 8.05 16.31 -14.08
CA LEU A 166 8.32 16.18 -12.65
C LEU A 166 9.82 16.32 -12.38
N THR A 167 10.21 17.39 -11.71
CA THR A 167 11.60 17.61 -11.25
C THR A 167 11.96 16.77 -10.02
N SER A 168 11.05 15.92 -9.52
CA SER A 168 11.20 15.14 -8.29
C SER A 168 10.30 13.91 -8.30
N SER A 169 10.64 12.90 -7.50
CA SER A 169 9.80 11.72 -7.25
C SER A 169 8.39 12.13 -6.79
N MET A 170 7.39 11.29 -7.08
CA MET A 170 6.01 11.53 -6.71
C MET A 170 5.43 10.34 -5.94
N ILE A 171 4.48 10.63 -5.06
CA ILE A 171 3.59 9.63 -4.48
C ILE A 171 2.16 10.06 -4.78
N GLN A 172 1.38 9.18 -5.41
CA GLN A 172 -0.03 9.39 -5.73
C GLN A 172 -0.87 8.34 -5.00
N ILE A 173 -1.94 8.77 -4.36
CA ILE A 173 -2.89 7.90 -3.66
C ILE A 173 -4.21 8.10 -4.36
N ARG A 174 -4.78 7.03 -4.91
CA ARG A 174 -6.12 7.06 -5.50
C ARG A 174 -7.17 6.87 -4.42
N ASP A 175 -8.39 7.24 -4.77
CA ASP A 175 -9.53 6.96 -3.94
C ASP A 175 -9.80 5.47 -3.81
N LEU A 176 -10.43 5.14 -2.70
CA LEU A 176 -11.06 3.85 -2.53
C LEU A 176 -12.36 3.86 -3.35
N GLU A 177 -12.41 3.09 -4.41
CA GLU A 177 -13.56 2.98 -5.32
C GLU A 177 -14.25 1.63 -5.13
N GLY A 178 -15.56 1.62 -4.96
CA GLY A 178 -16.30 0.36 -4.86
C GLY A 178 -17.67 0.50 -4.21
N ASP A 179 -18.32 -0.64 -4.08
CA ASP A 179 -19.68 -0.73 -3.56
C ASP A 179 -19.70 -1.25 -2.13
N TYR A 180 -20.64 -0.71 -1.36
CA TYR A 180 -20.97 -1.14 -0.01
C TYR A 180 -22.43 -1.58 0.02
N ASP A 181 -22.68 -2.75 0.58
CA ASP A 181 -24.04 -3.23 0.79
C ASP A 181 -24.65 -2.47 1.97
N ASN A 182 -25.57 -1.56 1.68
CA ASN A 182 -26.25 -0.77 2.72
C ASN A 182 -27.20 -1.60 3.58
N LEU A 183 -27.75 -2.70 3.06
CA LEU A 183 -28.68 -3.58 3.77
C LEU A 183 -27.92 -4.50 4.72
N LEU A 184 -26.90 -5.17 4.20
CA LEU A 184 -26.09 -6.13 4.93
C LEU A 184 -24.92 -5.47 5.70
N LYS A 185 -24.72 -4.16 5.49
CA LYS A 185 -23.62 -3.37 6.07
C LYS A 185 -22.26 -4.02 5.84
N MET A 186 -22.00 -4.47 4.62
CA MET A 186 -20.77 -5.19 4.28
C MET A 186 -20.11 -4.71 2.98
N PRO A 187 -18.77 -4.75 2.92
CA PRO A 187 -17.99 -4.56 1.69
C PRO A 187 -18.45 -5.48 0.56
N LEU A 188 -18.90 -4.93 -0.58
CA LEU A 188 -19.20 -5.76 -1.75
C LEU A 188 -17.94 -5.95 -2.58
N ASN A 189 -17.31 -4.85 -2.97
CA ASN A 189 -16.14 -4.87 -3.83
C ASN A 189 -15.39 -3.53 -3.67
N PHE A 190 -14.05 -3.57 -3.72
CA PHE A 190 -13.25 -2.34 -3.61
C PHE A 190 -12.00 -2.42 -4.48
N THR A 191 -11.60 -1.26 -4.99
CA THR A 191 -10.34 -1.00 -5.66
C THR A 191 -9.66 0.17 -4.98
N TRP A 192 -8.36 0.06 -4.77
CA TRP A 192 -7.54 1.17 -4.28
C TRP A 192 -6.17 1.09 -4.94
N ALA A 193 -5.51 2.22 -5.15
CA ALA A 193 -4.18 2.22 -5.75
C ALA A 193 -3.27 3.27 -5.12
N VAL A 194 -2.00 2.92 -5.02
CA VAL A 194 -0.94 3.81 -4.57
C VAL A 194 0.21 3.72 -5.58
N SER A 195 0.60 4.87 -6.13
CA SER A 195 1.79 4.98 -6.96
C SER A 195 2.92 5.61 -6.16
N ILE A 196 4.07 4.94 -6.11
CA ILE A 196 5.30 5.37 -5.43
C ILE A 196 6.41 5.39 -6.50
N ALA A 197 6.87 6.59 -6.85
CA ALA A 197 7.74 6.80 -8.00
C ALA A 197 7.14 6.16 -9.27
N TRP A 198 7.83 5.18 -9.88
CA TRP A 198 7.38 4.50 -11.10
C TRP A 198 6.50 3.28 -10.84
N LEU A 199 6.37 2.81 -9.59
CA LEU A 199 5.62 1.62 -9.22
C LEU A 199 4.21 1.98 -8.79
N THR A 200 3.21 1.31 -9.35
CA THR A 200 1.81 1.38 -8.90
C THR A 200 1.40 0.06 -8.28
N ILE A 201 0.93 0.11 -7.04
CA ILE A 201 0.41 -1.02 -6.26
C ILE A 201 -1.11 -0.90 -6.23
N ILE A 202 -1.82 -1.93 -6.66
CA ILE A 202 -3.27 -1.89 -6.86
C ILE A 202 -3.92 -3.01 -6.07
N PHE A 203 -4.91 -2.66 -5.27
CA PHE A 203 -5.64 -3.53 -4.37
C PHE A 203 -7.00 -3.84 -4.98
N TRP A 204 -7.38 -5.12 -4.97
CA TRP A 204 -8.62 -5.63 -5.55
C TRP A 204 -9.31 -6.52 -4.53
N PHE A 205 -10.35 -6.02 -3.88
CA PHE A 205 -11.15 -6.80 -2.95
C PHE A 205 -12.45 -7.25 -3.62
N ASN A 206 -12.72 -8.56 -3.64
CA ASN A 206 -13.87 -9.16 -4.34
C ASN A 206 -13.97 -8.76 -5.83
N LYS A 207 -12.83 -8.44 -6.46
CA LYS A 207 -12.73 -8.12 -7.89
C LYS A 207 -11.73 -9.03 -8.58
N VAL A 208 -11.87 -9.13 -9.90
CA VAL A 208 -10.88 -9.75 -10.77
C VAL A 208 -9.93 -8.65 -11.25
N PRO A 209 -8.62 -8.74 -10.96
CA PRO A 209 -7.67 -7.77 -11.45
C PRO A 209 -7.62 -7.77 -12.97
N ALA A 210 -7.50 -6.59 -13.58
CA ALA A 210 -7.31 -6.50 -15.02
C ALA A 210 -5.94 -7.10 -15.41
N VAL A 211 -5.92 -7.94 -16.44
CA VAL A 211 -4.71 -8.67 -16.90
C VAL A 211 -3.54 -7.71 -17.20
N ALA A 212 -3.85 -6.53 -17.75
CA ALA A 212 -2.85 -5.51 -18.08
C ALA A 212 -2.12 -4.96 -16.83
N LEU A 213 -2.67 -5.14 -15.63
CA LEU A 213 -2.19 -4.54 -14.38
C LEU A 213 -1.32 -5.49 -13.55
N GLY A 214 -0.86 -6.58 -14.14
CA GLY A 214 0.07 -7.54 -13.53
C GLY A 214 -0.61 -8.79 -13.01
N SER A 215 0.19 -9.74 -12.55
CA SER A 215 -0.34 -10.99 -11.99
C SER A 215 -0.91 -10.77 -10.58
N PRO A 216 -2.07 -11.35 -10.24
CA PRO A 216 -2.61 -11.31 -8.88
C PRO A 216 -1.65 -11.90 -7.85
N PHE A 217 -1.36 -11.15 -6.81
CA PHE A 217 -0.60 -11.56 -5.63
C PHE A 217 -1.55 -11.77 -4.44
N VAL A 218 -1.45 -12.95 -3.82
CA VAL A 218 -2.28 -13.38 -2.68
C VAL A 218 -1.46 -13.99 -1.53
N GLY A 219 -0.16 -13.71 -1.46
CA GLY A 219 0.69 -14.09 -0.32
C GLY A 219 1.15 -15.54 -0.27
N ASN A 220 1.02 -16.28 -1.37
CA ASN A 220 1.46 -17.68 -1.49
C ASN A 220 2.29 -17.94 -2.74
N THR A 221 2.72 -16.90 -3.46
CA THR A 221 3.56 -17.01 -4.66
C THR A 221 5.00 -16.60 -4.34
N GLY A 222 5.96 -17.22 -5.03
CA GLY A 222 7.38 -16.84 -4.98
C GLY A 222 7.80 -15.86 -6.08
N ASN A 223 6.86 -15.43 -6.92
CA ASN A 223 7.12 -14.50 -8.02
C ASN A 223 5.94 -13.56 -8.25
N LEU A 224 6.22 -12.48 -8.98
CA LEU A 224 5.26 -11.46 -9.42
C LEU A 224 5.47 -11.17 -10.90
N GLY A 225 4.38 -11.01 -11.65
CA GLY A 225 4.35 -10.35 -12.95
C GLY A 225 3.93 -8.89 -12.79
N ILE A 226 4.68 -7.98 -13.41
CA ILE A 226 4.45 -6.54 -13.36
C ILE A 226 3.71 -6.09 -14.63
N GLY A 227 2.56 -5.46 -14.45
CA GLY A 227 1.77 -4.88 -15.54
C GLY A 227 2.20 -3.49 -15.98
N SER A 228 1.31 -2.83 -16.71
CA SER A 228 1.44 -1.45 -17.16
C SER A 228 0.24 -0.64 -16.71
N TYR A 229 0.50 0.42 -15.94
CA TYR A 229 -0.49 1.37 -15.47
C TYR A 229 -0.41 2.65 -16.31
N LYS A 230 -1.52 3.00 -16.95
CA LYS A 230 -1.68 4.27 -17.67
C LYS A 230 -2.78 5.04 -16.97
N ASP A 231 -2.48 6.24 -16.50
CA ASP A 231 -3.54 7.13 -16.06
C ASP A 231 -4.38 7.45 -17.29
N ILE A 232 -5.65 7.04 -17.27
CA ILE A 232 -6.62 7.53 -18.24
C ILE A 232 -6.91 8.93 -17.74
N GLY A 233 -6.19 9.92 -18.27
CA GLY A 233 -6.52 11.31 -18.00
C GLY A 233 -8.00 11.49 -18.26
N ASN A 234 -8.73 12.02 -17.26
CA ASN A 234 -10.05 12.56 -17.51
C ASN A 234 -9.90 13.55 -18.67
N SER A 235 -10.49 13.18 -19.79
CA SER A 235 -10.58 13.99 -21.01
C SER A 235 -11.39 15.24 -20.70
#